data_AF-A0A0P6XG56-F1
#
_entry.id   AF-A0A0P6XG56-F1
#
_cell.length_a   1.000
_cell.length_b   1.000
_cell.length_c   1.000
_cell.angle_alpha   90.00
_cell.angle_beta   90.00
_cell.angle_gamma   90.00
#
_symmetry.space_group_name_H-M   'P 1'
#
loop_
_entity.id
_entity.type
_entity.pdbx_description
1 polymer ?
#
loop_
_entity_poly.entity_id
_entity_poly.type
_entity_poly.pdbx_seq_one_letter_code
_entity_poly.pdbx_strand_id
1 'polypeptide(L)' 'MLLLSNSLIVLQLYMACGVDDELYDMSIRFRDLANEHGIDLTYEEGPGAHTWEFWNEYFPRALEWLDRNFIQEKRTH' A
#
# COMPACT_ATOMS: atom_id res chain seq x y z
N MET A 1 17.56 -24.88 -18.47
CA MET A 1 17.35 -23.42 -18.54
C MET A 1 17.25 -22.93 -17.10
N LEU A 2 18.40 -22.54 -16.54
CA LEU A 2 18.54 -22.14 -15.14
C LEU A 2 17.89 -20.78 -14.97
N LEU A 3 16.69 -20.73 -14.39
CA LEU A 3 16.15 -19.48 -13.84
C LEU A 3 16.98 -19.15 -12.62
N LEU A 4 17.91 -18.23 -12.83
CA LEU A 4 18.72 -17.61 -11.80
C LEU A 4 17.81 -17.18 -10.66
N SER A 5 18.12 -17.70 -9.47
CA SER A 5 17.70 -17.19 -8.17
C SER A 5 18.11 -15.72 -8.06
N ASN A 6 17.27 -14.81 -8.55
CA ASN A 6 17.37 -13.41 -8.24
C ASN A 6 16.26 -13.15 -7.23
N SER A 7 16.64 -12.93 -5.97
CA SER A 7 15.75 -12.37 -4.95
C SER A 7 15.35 -10.98 -5.43
N LEU A 8 14.32 -10.92 -6.27
CA LEU A 8 13.69 -9.68 -6.70
C LEU A 8 13.09 -9.07 -5.44
N ILE A 9 13.61 -7.92 -5.03
CA ILE A 9 12.95 -7.08 -4.03
C ILE A 9 11.56 -6.77 -4.60
N VAL A 10 10.52 -7.36 -4.03
CA VAL A 10 9.14 -7.04 -4.37
C VAL A 10 8.83 -5.73 -3.69
N LEU A 11 8.61 -4.66 -4.47
CA LEU A 11 8.22 -3.37 -3.93
C LEU A 11 6.81 -3.49 -3.34
N GLN A 12 6.73 -3.47 -2.01
CA GLN A 12 5.46 -3.39 -1.30
C GLN A 12 5.00 -1.93 -1.23
N LEU A 13 3.72 -1.70 -1.48
CA LEU A 13 3.11 -0.38 -1.47
C LEU A 13 1.98 -0.32 -0.44
N TYR A 14 1.79 0.86 0.14
CA TYR A 14 0.64 1.18 0.98
C TYR A 14 -0.06 2.41 0.43
N MET A 15 -1.39 2.35 0.34
CA MET A 15 -2.23 3.48 -0.08
C MET A 15 -3.49 3.53 0.77
N ALA A 16 -3.83 4.73 1.26
CA ALA A 16 -5.10 4.99 1.93
C ALA A 16 -5.83 6.15 1.24
N CYS A 17 -7.15 6.04 1.06
CA CYS A 17 -7.95 7.11 0.46
C CYS A 17 -9.30 7.27 1.16
N GLY A 18 -9.74 8.52 1.33
CA GLY A 18 -11.06 8.83 1.85
C GLY A 18 -12.13 8.65 0.77
N VAL A 19 -13.29 8.08 1.12
CA VAL A 19 -14.38 7.85 0.15
C VAL A 19 -15.03 9.13 -0.39
N ASP A 20 -14.86 10.25 0.31
CA ASP A 20 -15.33 11.58 -0.09
C ASP A 20 -14.20 12.43 -0.71
N ASP A 21 -13.02 11.85 -0.98
CA ASP A 21 -11.90 12.52 -1.65
C ASP A 21 -12.17 12.63 -3.16
N GLU A 22 -11.84 13.77 -3.77
CA GLU A 22 -11.99 14.00 -5.22
C GLU A 22 -11.17 13.00 -6.06
N LEU A 23 -10.14 12.40 -5.46
CA LEU A 23 -9.26 11.42 -6.09
C LEU A 23 -9.71 9.98 -5.89
N TYR A 24 -10.80 9.72 -5.16
CA TYR A 24 -11.24 8.36 -4.80
C TYR A 24 -11.37 7.43 -6.01
N ASP A 25 -12.02 7.87 -7.09
CA ASP A 25 -12.15 7.09 -8.33
C ASP A 25 -10.78 6.73 -8.94
N MET A 26 -9.79 7.62 -8.83
CA MET A 26 -8.43 7.33 -9.30
C MET A 26 -7.71 6.36 -8.38
N SER A 27 -7.91 6.46 -7.06
CA SER A 27 -7.38 5.50 -6.08
C SER A 27 -7.91 4.09 -6.33
N ILE A 28 -9.20 3.95 -6.61
CA ILE A 28 -9.81 2.67 -7.00
C ILE A 28 -9.20 2.11 -8.29
N ARG A 29 -9.06 2.95 -9.33
CA ARG A 29 -8.43 2.53 -10.59
C ARG A 29 -6.98 2.08 -10.41
N PHE A 30 -6.21 2.80 -9.60
CA PHE A 30 -4.82 2.41 -9.31
C PHE A 30 -4.77 1.08 -8.56
N ARG A 31 -5.63 0.88 -7.55
CA ARG A 31 -5.73 -0.39 -6.82
C ARG A 31 -6.01 -1.55 -7.76
N ASP A 32 -6.97 -1.39 -8.66
CA ASP A 32 -7.36 -2.45 -9.59
C ASP A 32 -6.23 -2.77 -10.59
N LEU A 33 -5.55 -1.75 -11.11
CA LEU A 33 -4.36 -1.93 -11.95
C LEU A 33 -3.19 -2.60 -11.20
N ALA A 34 -2.97 -2.23 -9.94
CA ALA A 34 -1.95 -2.85 -9.11
C ALA A 34 -2.21 -4.35 -8.93
N ASN A 35 -3.46 -4.71 -8.64
CA ASN A 35 -3.90 -6.11 -8.53
C ASN A 35 -3.74 -6.86 -9.85
N GLU A 36 -4.16 -6.26 -10.98
CA GLU A 36 -4.02 -6.86 -12.32
C GLU A 36 -2.56 -7.18 -12.66
N HIS A 37 -1.63 -6.29 -12.28
CA HIS A 37 -0.21 -6.42 -12.57
C HIS A 37 0.59 -7.17 -11.49
N GLY A 38 -0.06 -7.70 -10.44
CA GLY A 38 0.60 -8.44 -9.37
C GLY A 38 1.53 -7.57 -8.50
N ILE A 39 1.24 -6.28 -8.38
CA ILE A 39 1.91 -5.37 -7.45
C ILE A 39 1.38 -5.66 -6.05
N ASP A 40 2.29 -5.82 -5.08
CA ASP A 40 1.93 -6.02 -3.67
C ASP A 40 1.50 -4.68 -3.04
N LEU A 41 0.21 -4.36 -3.19
CA LEU A 41 -0.40 -3.16 -2.66
C LEU A 41 -1.31 -3.50 -1.49
N THR A 42 -0.98 -2.97 -0.31
CA THR A 42 -1.93 -2.84 0.79
C THR A 42 -2.75 -1.56 0.58
N TYR A 43 -4.06 -1.71 0.40
CA TYR A 43 -4.98 -0.60 0.18
C TYR A 43 -6.02 -0.53 1.30
N GLU A 44 -6.19 0.67 1.85
CA GLU A 44 -7.22 0.99 2.84
C GLU A 44 -8.11 2.13 2.35
N GLU A 45 -9.39 2.10 2.71
CA GLU A 45 -10.32 3.20 2.46
C GLU A 45 -11.31 3.34 3.61
N GLY A 46 -11.87 4.54 3.76
CA GLY A 46 -12.88 4.80 4.78
C GLY A 46 -13.42 6.23 4.74
N PRO A 47 -14.26 6.61 5.71
CA PRO A 47 -14.87 7.95 5.76
C PRO A 47 -13.81 9.04 5.77
N GLY A 48 -14.02 10.11 4.99
CA GLY A 48 -13.12 11.26 4.93
C GLY A 48 -12.90 11.76 3.51
N ALA A 49 -12.44 13.01 3.42
CA ALA A 49 -12.07 13.68 2.18
C ALA A 49 -10.57 13.99 2.17
N HIS A 50 -10.14 14.89 1.29
CA HIS A 50 -8.75 15.32 1.17
C HIS A 50 -8.33 16.27 2.31
N THR A 51 -8.32 15.76 3.55
CA THR A 51 -8.13 16.58 4.76
C THR A 51 -7.14 15.99 5.76
N TRP A 52 -6.64 16.85 6.65
CA TRP A 52 -5.71 16.45 7.71
C TRP A 52 -6.34 15.53 8.74
N GLU A 53 -7.64 15.61 8.99
CA GLU A 53 -8.34 14.71 9.90
C GLU A 53 -8.23 13.26 9.41
N PHE A 54 -8.45 13.03 8.11
CA PHE A 54 -8.24 11.72 7.50
C PHE A 54 -6.78 11.30 7.62
N TRP A 55 -5.82 12.15 7.23
CA TRP A 55 -4.40 11.77 7.28
C TRP A 55 -3.91 11.51 8.71
N ASN A 56 -4.41 12.23 9.71
CA ASN A 56 -4.07 11.99 11.12
C ASN A 56 -4.52 10.62 11.61
N GLU A 57 -5.62 10.07 11.07
CA GLU A 57 -6.09 8.72 11.39
C GLU A 57 -5.28 7.64 10.66
N TYR A 58 -5.00 7.83 9.37
CA TYR A 58 -4.40 6.79 8.52
C TYR A 58 -2.87 6.80 8.50
N PHE A 59 -2.22 7.92 8.83
CA PHE A 59 -0.76 8.00 8.88
C PHE A 59 -0.13 7.06 9.94
N PRO A 60 -0.64 6.98 11.19
CA PRO A 60 -0.16 5.98 12.15
C PRO A 60 -0.31 4.54 11.64
N ARG A 61 -1.39 4.23 10.90
CA ARG A 61 -1.59 2.90 10.29
C ARG A 61 -0.57 2.60 9.20
N ALA A 62 -0.23 3.59 8.38
CA ALA A 62 0.83 3.49 7.38
C ALA A 62 2.20 3.23 8.05
N LEU A 63 2.48 3.88 9.18
CA LEU A 63 3.71 3.63 9.95
C LEU A 63 3.73 2.24 10.59
N GLU A 64 2.60 1.77 11.13
CA GLU A 64 2.48 0.43 11.68
C GLU A 64 2.66 -0.63 10.58
N TRP A 65 2.04 -0.42 9.41
CA TRP A 65 2.25 -1.25 8.24
C TRP A 65 3.72 -1.27 7.82
N LEU A 66 4.38 -0.11 7.79
CA LEU A 66 5.80 -0.01 7.43
C LEU A 66 6.67 -0.79 8.42
N ASP A 67 6.46 -0.62 9.72
CA ASP A 67 7.22 -1.33 10.76
C ASP A 67 7.06 -2.85 10.67
N ARG A 68 5.82 -3.32 10.49
CA ARG A 68 5.53 -4.76 10.34
C ARG A 68 6.25 -5.37 9.14
N ASN A 69 6.22 -4.70 7.99
CA ASN A 69 6.83 -5.23 6.77
C ASN A 69 8.35 -5.06 6.72
N PHE A 70 8.89 -3.99 7.31
CA PHE A 70 10.34 -3.79 7.44
C PHE A 70 11.00 -4.83 8.37
N ILE A 71 10.29 -5.27 9.43
CA ILE A 71 10.78 -6.31 10.35
C ILE A 71 10.71 -7.71 9.72
N GLN A 72 9.74 -7.98 8.84
CA GLN A 72 9.64 -9.28 8.16
C GLN A 72 10.86 -9.54 7.27
N GLU A 73 11.30 -8.56 6.47
CA GLU A 73 12.49 -8.71 5.62
C GLU A 73 13.75 -9.11 6.42
N LYS A 74 13.92 -8.54 7.62
CA LYS A 74 15.06 -8.84 8.52
C LYS A 74 15.01 -10.20 9.19
N ARG A 75 13.85 -10.87 9.23
CA ARG A 75 13.70 -12.21 9.84
C ARG A 75 13.86 -13.35 8.84
N THR A 76 13.71 -13.06 7.55
CA THR A 76 13.86 -14.03 6.46
C THR A 76 15.29 -14.17 5.93
N HIS A 77 16.24 -13.41 6.47
CA HIS A 77 17.67 -13.46 6.15
C HIS A 77 18.50 -13.61 7.43
#